data_AF-A0A966U430-F1
#
_entry.id   AF-A0A966U430-F1
#
_cell.length_a   1.000
_cell.length_b   1.000
_cell.length_c   1.000
_cell.angle_alpha   90.00
_cell.angle_beta   90.00
_cell.angle_gamma   90.00
#
_symmetry.space_group_name_H-M   'P 1'
#
loop_
_entity.id
_entity.type
_entity.pdbx_description
1 polymer ?
#
loop_
_entity_poly.entity_id
_entity_poly.type
_entity_poly.pdbx_seq_one_letter_code
_entity_poly.pdbx_strand_id
1 'polypeptide(L)' 'SPHDGHTIVQCSTGLLTITPELPGASMAIDPNRDLIPIANFAHSTQVMVVAANSPYRTVADFLAAARARPGTLT' A
#
# COMPACT_ATOMS: atom_id res chain seq x y z
N SER A 1 12.02 -8.06 -22.97
CA SER A 1 11.48 -7.42 -24.19
C SER A 1 12.39 -6.27 -24.60
N PRO A 2 12.47 -5.90 -25.88
CA PRO A 2 13.15 -4.66 -26.30
C PRO A 2 12.54 -3.44 -25.60
N HIS A 3 13.33 -2.39 -25.31
CA HIS A 3 12.84 -1.14 -24.75
C HIS A 3 12.25 -0.23 -25.85
N ASP A 4 11.18 -0.70 -26.50
CA ASP A 4 10.56 -0.04 -27.66
C ASP A 4 9.30 0.78 -27.31
N GLY A 5 8.91 0.82 -26.03
CA GLY A 5 7.77 1.62 -25.54
C GLY A 5 6.39 1.03 -25.82
N HIS A 6 6.29 -0.13 -26.47
CA HIS A 6 5.00 -0.78 -26.73
C HIS A 6 4.44 -1.52 -25.51
N THR A 7 5.23 -1.68 -24.46
CA THR A 7 4.81 -2.25 -23.18
C THR A 7 4.94 -1.19 -22.10
N ILE A 8 3.81 -0.81 -21.51
CA ILE A 8 3.73 0.08 -20.36
C ILE A 8 3.14 -0.67 -19.17
N VAL A 9 3.60 -0.33 -17.97
CA VAL A 9 3.12 -0.92 -16.72
C VAL A 9 2.57 0.17 -15.82
N GLN A 10 1.43 -0.08 -15.19
CA GLN A 10 0.92 0.78 -14.13
C GLN A 10 1.67 0.45 -12.84
N CYS A 11 2.50 1.39 -12.39
CA CYS A 11 3.26 1.23 -11.16
C CYS A 11 2.42 1.65 -9.94
N SER A 12 2.02 0.68 -9.11
CA SER A 12 1.33 0.95 -7.83
C SER A 12 2.32 1.13 -6.68
N THR A 13 1.90 1.81 -5.61
CA THR A 13 2.69 1.97 -4.38
C THR A 13 3.11 0.62 -3.78
N GLY A 14 2.25 -0.40 -3.91
CA GLY A 14 2.57 -1.76 -3.49
C GLY A 14 3.86 -2.27 -4.14
N LEU A 15 3.93 -2.17 -5.47
CA LEU A 15 5.03 -2.71 -6.26
C LEU A 15 6.30 -1.85 -6.15
N LEU A 16 6.17 -0.52 -6.17
CA LEU A 16 7.32 0.39 -6.16
C LEU A 16 7.94 0.62 -4.78
N THR A 17 7.16 0.50 -3.71
CA THR A 17 7.58 1.00 -2.39
C THR A 17 7.36 0.00 -1.26
N ILE A 18 6.28 -0.79 -1.28
CA ILE A 18 6.02 -1.74 -0.19
C ILE A 18 6.83 -3.03 -0.38
N THR A 19 6.76 -3.65 -1.56
CA THR A 19 7.43 -4.93 -1.82
C THR A 19 8.96 -4.88 -1.68
N PRO A 20 9.69 -3.85 -2.17
CA PRO A 20 11.15 -3.78 -1.97
C PRO A 20 11.57 -3.74 -0.50
N GLU A 21 10.73 -3.16 0.36
CA GLU A 21 11.03 -2.97 1.79
C GLU A 21 10.52 -4.13 2.66
N LEU A 22 9.77 -5.08 2.09
CA LEU A 22 9.19 -6.18 2.84
C LEU A 22 10.23 -7.30 3.08
N PRO A 23 10.52 -7.67 4.35
CA PRO A 23 11.49 -8.71 4.64
C PRO A 23 11.10 -10.05 3.99
N GLY A 24 12.03 -10.63 3.22
CA GLY A 24 11.83 -11.91 2.54
C GLY A 24 11.07 -11.84 1.21
N ALA A 25 10.65 -10.65 0.77
CA ALA A 25 10.14 -10.48 -0.59
C ALA A 25 11.30 -10.60 -1.60
N SER A 26 11.08 -11.39 -2.66
CA SER A 26 11.99 -11.48 -3.79
C SER A 26 11.31 -10.88 -5.01
N MET A 27 11.97 -9.93 -5.65
CA MET A 27 11.51 -9.31 -6.89
C MET A 27 12.51 -9.55 -8.01
N ALA A 28 12.00 -9.90 -9.18
CA ALA A 28 12.79 -10.07 -10.40
C ALA A 28 13.11 -8.73 -11.11
N ILE A 29 12.58 -7.62 -10.59
CA ILE A 29 12.68 -6.27 -11.18
C ILE A 29 13.07 -5.32 -10.05
N ASP A 30 14.10 -4.50 -10.29
CA ASP A 30 14.43 -3.34 -9.46
C ASP A 30 13.68 -2.12 -9.99
N PRO A 31 12.66 -1.62 -9.28
CA PRO A 31 11.84 -0.52 -9.78
C PRO A 31 12.60 0.80 -9.99
N ASN A 32 13.73 0.99 -9.31
CA ASN A 32 14.55 2.20 -9.43
C ASN A 32 15.53 2.12 -10.62
N ARG A 33 15.87 0.92 -11.09
CA ARG A 33 16.86 0.71 -12.16
C ARG A 33 16.25 0.26 -13.47
N ASP A 34 15.20 -0.55 -13.42
CA ASP A 34 14.67 -1.26 -14.58
C ASP A 34 13.45 -0.57 -15.21
N LEU A 35 12.93 0.49 -14.59
CA LEU A 35 11.75 1.24 -15.05
C LEU A 35 12.09 2.70 -15.33
N ILE A 36 11.57 3.23 -16.44
CA ILE A 36 11.65 4.65 -16.78
C ILE A 36 10.31 5.30 -16.39
N PRO A 37 10.29 6.28 -15.47
CA PRO A 37 9.06 6.95 -15.07
C PRO A 37 8.54 7.85 -16.21
N ILE A 38 7.26 7.68 -16.55
CA ILE A 38 6.60 8.49 -17.59
C ILE A 38 5.81 9.64 -16.94
N ALA A 39 4.85 9.32 -16.07
CA ALA A 39 4.02 10.31 -15.37
C ALA A 39 3.36 9.70 -14.11
N ASN A 40 2.98 10.56 -13.15
CA ASN A 40 2.09 10.17 -12.07
C ASN A 40 0.64 10.23 -12.56
N PHE A 41 -0.05 9.09 -12.55
CA PHE A 41 -1.42 8.98 -13.07
C PHE A 41 -2.49 9.45 -12.07
N ALA A 42 -2.32 9.10 -10.79
CA ALA A 42 -3.27 9.43 -9.74
C ALA A 42 -2.60 9.41 -8.36
N HIS A 43 -3.14 10.24 -7.46
CA HIS A 43 -2.83 10.18 -6.04
C HIS A 43 -3.98 9.49 -5.30
N SER A 44 -3.67 8.44 -4.55
CA SER A 44 -4.66 7.68 -3.77
C SER A 44 -4.47 7.98 -2.30
N THR A 45 -5.50 8.57 -1.67
CA THR A 45 -5.53 8.78 -0.21
C THR A 45 -6.08 7.54 0.48
N GLN A 46 -5.30 6.94 1.37
CA GLN A 46 -5.76 5.84 2.21
C GLN A 46 -6.49 6.40 3.44
N VAL A 47 -7.65 5.83 3.78
CA VAL A 47 -8.43 6.23 4.96
C VAL A 47 -8.73 5.04 5.86
N MET A 48 -8.75 5.27 7.18
CA MET A 48 -9.16 4.27 8.17
C MET A 48 -10.69 4.25 8.26
N VAL A 49 -11.27 3.06 8.08
CA VAL A 49 -12.71 2.83 8.14
C VAL A 49 -13.02 1.73 9.13
N VAL A 50 -14.19 1.81 9.77
CA VAL A 50 -14.73 0.76 10.63
C VAL A 50 -16.05 0.26 10.04
N ALA A 51 -16.46 -0.95 10.42
CA ALA A 51 -17.78 -1.45 10.05
C ALA A 51 -18.88 -0.46 10.46
N ALA A 52 -19.92 -0.30 9.63
CA ALA A 52 -20.97 0.71 9.87
C ALA A 52 -21.66 0.57 11.25
N ASN A 53 -21.78 -0.66 11.74
CA ASN A 53 -22.38 -0.99 13.04
C ASN A 53 -21.37 -1.01 14.21
N SER A 54 -20.13 -0.58 13.96
CA SER A 54 -19.08 -0.48 14.97
C SER A 54 -19.43 0.54 16.06
N PRO A 55 -19.07 0.27 17.33
CA PRO A 55 -19.19 1.27 18.39
C PRO A 55 -18.12 2.38 18.29
N TYR A 56 -17.09 2.23 17.45
CA TYR A 56 -15.98 3.18 17.35
C TYR A 56 -16.38 4.39 16.49
N ARG A 57 -16.57 5.54 17.12
CA ARG A 57 -16.97 6.79 16.45
C ARG A 57 -15.81 7.73 16.20
N THR A 58 -14.74 7.57 16.98
CA THR A 58 -13.51 8.34 16.84
C THR A 58 -12.29 7.42 16.78
N VAL A 59 -11.17 7.96 16.31
CA VAL A 59 -9.87 7.28 16.37
C VAL A 59 -9.49 6.96 17.82
N ALA A 60 -9.82 7.84 18.77
CA ALA A 60 -9.56 7.62 20.19
C ALA A 60 -10.32 6.40 20.74
N ASP A 61 -11.60 6.24 20.37
CA ASP A 61 -12.41 5.09 20.79
C ASP A 61 -11.82 3.77 20.24
N PHE A 62 -11.43 3.78 18.97
CA PHE A 62 -10.80 2.63 18.31
C PHE A 62 -9.48 2.25 19.02
N LEU A 63 -8.62 3.25 19.30
CA LEU A 63 -7.34 3.02 19.97
C LEU A 63 -7.53 2.53 21.41
N ALA A 64 -8.47 3.09 22.17
CA ALA A 64 -8.79 2.64 23.52
C ALA A 64 -9.25 1.18 23.52
N ALA A 65 -10.13 0.81 22.60
CA ALA A 65 -10.62 -0.56 22.45
C ALA A 65 -9.53 -1.55 22.03
N ALA A 66 -8.64 -1.15 21.11
CA ALA A 66 -7.53 -1.97 20.64
C ALA A 66 -6.50 -2.22 21.75
N ARG A 67 -6.21 -1.21 22.58
CA ARG A 67 -5.31 -1.33 23.73
C ARG A 67 -5.90 -2.19 24.85
N ALA A 68 -7.20 -2.05 25.11
CA ALA A 68 -7.88 -2.85 26.14
C ALA A 68 -7.97 -4.34 25.78
N ARG A 69 -7.99 -4.68 24.48
CA ARG A 69 -8.09 -6.05 23.99
C ARG A 69 -7.13 -6.33 22.82
N PRO A 70 -5.83 -6.47 23.08
CA PRO A 70 -4.83 -6.70 22.05
C PRO A 70 -5.18 -7.93 21.18
N GLY A 71 -5.00 -7.83 19.86
CA GLY A 71 -5.22 -8.92 18.91
C GLY A 71 -6.69 -9.19 18.52
N THR A 72 -7.64 -8.46 19.10
CA THR A 72 -9.08 -8.62 18.77
C THR A 72 -9.60 -7.61 17.74
N LEU A 73 -8.84 -6.55 17.49
CA LEU A 73 -9.07 -5.59 16.42
C LEU A 73 -7.87 -5.68 15.48
N THR A 74 -8.14 -6.03 14.21
CA THR A 74 -7.15 -6.14 13.12
C THR A 74 -7.52 -5.17 12.02
#